data_AF-A0A1G0LWW3-F1
#
_entry.id   AF-A0A1G0LWW3-F1
#
_cell.length_a   1.000
_cell.length_b   1.000
_cell.length_c   1.000
_cell.angle_alpha   90.00
_cell.angle_beta   90.00
_cell.angle_gamma   90.00
#
_symmetry.space_group_name_H-M   'P 1'
#
loop_
_entity.id
_entity.type
_entity.pdbx_description
1 polymer ?
#
loop_
_entity_poly.entity_id
_entity_poly.type
_entity_poly.pdbx_seq_one_letter_code
_entity_poly.pdbx_strand_id
1 'polypeptide(L)'
;MPNLAAFHPQIVHFVIALAFVGVILRVVAFTPWFAFANVAARTLILVSTVAALLAVRSGDQAHGPVERIPGARDAVVEHEEHGEQARNVLLALAALELIAWGLAGKRPQVARGVLAGAAVVGVAALYFVYEAAERGGNLVYAYAGGVGTRSGDPDDVDRLMVAALYNGAMADRRAGRGEQAARLIDELARRRPDDPSVQLLVAESQIRDRGDARGALAQLDALPATPQAPPRVRLQIGHLRADAYLALGQRDSARLALEALRPEFAANARLTARIDSLR
;
A
#
# COMPACT_ATOMS: atom_id res chain seq x y z
N MET A 1 -24.25 18.98 10.25
CA MET A 1 -24.10 17.50 10.35
C MET A 1 -22.67 17.19 10.77
N PRO A 2 -22.39 16.07 11.46
CA PRO A 2 -21.03 15.70 11.84
C PRO A 2 -20.13 15.47 10.61
N ASN A 3 -18.85 15.81 10.72
CA ASN A 3 -17.85 15.58 9.67
C ASN A 3 -17.47 14.08 9.64
N LEU A 4 -17.71 13.43 8.50
CA LEU A 4 -17.44 12.01 8.25
C LEU A 4 -16.16 11.79 7.41
N ALA A 5 -15.52 12.84 6.90
CA ALA A 5 -14.39 12.76 5.98
C ALA A 5 -13.27 11.82 6.49
N ALA A 6 -12.90 11.95 7.77
CA ALA A 6 -11.84 11.13 8.39
C ALA A 6 -12.18 9.63 8.47
N PHE A 7 -13.47 9.27 8.37
CA PHE A 7 -13.97 7.90 8.38
C PHE A 7 -14.25 7.35 6.98
N HIS A 8 -14.10 8.16 5.93
CA HIS A 8 -14.36 7.72 4.56
C HIS A 8 -13.64 6.40 4.23
N PRO A 9 -12.32 6.24 4.51
CA PRO A 9 -11.63 4.97 4.29
C PRO A 9 -12.28 3.81 5.04
N GLN A 10 -12.72 3.97 6.29
CA GLN A 10 -13.34 2.91 7.07
C GLN A 10 -14.72 2.55 6.52
N ILE A 11 -15.51 3.54 6.12
CA ILE A 11 -16.87 3.34 5.58
C ILE A 11 -16.82 2.55 4.26
N VAL A 12 -15.88 2.87 3.36
CA VAL A 12 -15.77 2.17 2.06
C VAL A 12 -15.45 0.68 2.22
N HIS A 13 -14.72 0.26 3.26
CA HIS A 13 -14.47 -1.17 3.52
C HIS A 13 -15.77 -1.94 3.81
N PHE A 14 -16.73 -1.32 4.50
CA PHE A 14 -18.05 -1.94 4.72
C PHE A 14 -18.84 -2.03 3.42
N VAL A 15 -18.76 -1.04 2.52
CA VAL A 15 -19.37 -1.13 1.19
C VAL A 15 -18.82 -2.34 0.44
N ILE A 16 -17.49 -2.44 0.33
CA ILE A 16 -16.81 -3.51 -0.39
C ILE A 16 -17.14 -4.87 0.21
N ALA A 17 -16.87 -5.09 1.49
CA ALA A 17 -17.04 -6.39 2.12
C ALA A 17 -18.51 -6.85 2.11
N LEU A 18 -19.46 -5.98 2.48
CA LEU A 18 -20.86 -6.35 2.59
C LEU A 18 -21.52 -6.52 1.21
N ALA A 19 -21.16 -5.71 0.20
CA ALA A 19 -21.67 -5.87 -1.15
C ALA A 19 -21.20 -7.18 -1.77
N PHE A 20 -19.89 -7.48 -1.71
CA PHE A 20 -19.33 -8.72 -2.26
C PHE A 20 -19.94 -9.96 -1.61
N VAL A 21 -19.94 -10.03 -0.28
CA VAL A 21 -20.51 -11.18 0.43
C VAL A 21 -22.03 -11.27 0.21
N GLY A 22 -22.74 -10.14 0.22
CA GLY A 22 -24.19 -10.09 0.00
C GLY A 22 -24.59 -10.60 -1.39
N VAL A 23 -23.89 -10.16 -2.44
CA VAL A 23 -24.16 -10.61 -3.82
C VAL A 23 -23.78 -12.07 -4.02
N ILE A 24 -22.65 -12.54 -3.47
CA ILE A 24 -22.28 -13.96 -3.52
C ILE A 24 -23.38 -14.82 -2.86
N LEU A 25 -23.84 -14.42 -1.67
CA LEU A 25 -24.93 -15.13 -1.00
C LEU A 25 -26.23 -15.06 -1.78
N ARG A 26 -26.53 -13.96 -2.48
CA ARG A 26 -27.71 -13.86 -3.37
C ARG A 26 -27.64 -14.90 -4.49
N VAL A 27 -26.47 -15.11 -5.10
CA VAL A 27 -26.26 -16.15 -6.13
C VAL A 27 -26.37 -17.54 -5.51
N VAL A 28 -25.73 -17.77 -4.36
CA VAL A 28 -25.76 -19.06 -3.65
C VAL A 28 -27.17 -19.42 -3.14
N ALA A 29 -28.03 -18.43 -2.88
CA ALA A 29 -29.39 -18.63 -2.38
C ALA A 29 -30.33 -19.37 -3.37
N PHE A 30 -29.93 -19.56 -4.62
CA PHE A 30 -30.63 -20.45 -5.57
C PHE A 30 -30.35 -21.93 -5.34
N THR A 31 -29.33 -22.25 -4.54
CA THR A 31 -28.99 -23.61 -4.13
C THR A 31 -29.81 -24.00 -2.90
N PRO A 32 -30.59 -25.10 -2.95
CA PRO A 32 -31.54 -25.46 -1.89
C PRO A 32 -30.90 -25.82 -0.55
N TRP A 33 -29.58 -26.03 -0.52
CA TRP A 33 -28.81 -26.44 0.65
C TRP A 33 -28.53 -25.28 1.63
N PHE A 34 -28.71 -24.03 1.20
CA PHE A 34 -28.36 -22.84 1.98
C PHE A 34 -29.59 -21.99 2.30
N ALA A 35 -30.50 -22.52 3.12
CA ALA A 35 -31.75 -21.85 3.48
C ALA A 35 -31.55 -20.44 4.10
N PHE A 36 -30.43 -20.21 4.80
CA PHE A 36 -30.10 -18.91 5.41
C PHE A 36 -29.66 -17.85 4.39
N ALA A 37 -29.18 -18.26 3.21
CA ALA A 37 -28.52 -17.37 2.25
C ALA A 37 -29.45 -16.26 1.74
N ASN A 38 -30.76 -16.53 1.61
CA ASN A 38 -31.73 -15.53 1.18
C ASN A 38 -31.86 -14.34 2.16
N VAL A 39 -31.90 -14.64 3.46
CA VAL A 39 -32.01 -13.62 4.51
C VAL A 39 -30.68 -12.89 4.67
N ALA A 40 -29.57 -13.64 4.71
CA ALA A 40 -28.23 -13.07 4.84
C ALA A 40 -27.89 -12.15 3.66
N ALA A 41 -28.13 -12.58 2.41
CA ALA A 41 -27.91 -11.78 1.22
C ALA A 41 -28.67 -10.44 1.28
N ARG A 42 -29.97 -10.49 1.57
CA ARG A 42 -30.80 -9.29 1.69
C ARG A 42 -30.26 -8.35 2.75
N THR A 43 -29.99 -8.85 3.96
CA THR A 43 -29.49 -8.02 5.05
C THR A 43 -28.18 -7.34 4.67
N LEU A 44 -27.21 -8.10 4.13
CA LEU A 44 -25.91 -7.56 3.74
C LEU A 44 -26.02 -6.53 2.61
N ILE A 45 -26.88 -6.77 1.60
CA ILE A 45 -27.14 -5.83 0.50
C ILE A 45 -27.78 -4.53 1.03
N LEU A 46 -28.74 -4.61 1.95
CA LEU A 46 -29.36 -3.43 2.52
C LEU A 46 -28.36 -2.61 3.35
N VAL A 47 -27.56 -3.28 4.18
CA VAL A 47 -26.54 -2.61 4.99
C VAL A 47 -25.42 -2.03 4.11
N SER A 48 -24.98 -2.74 3.06
CA SER A 48 -23.98 -2.22 2.11
C SER A 48 -24.49 -1.00 1.36
N THR A 49 -25.79 -0.95 1.04
CA THR A 49 -26.42 0.21 0.39
C THR A 49 -26.45 1.41 1.31
N VAL A 50 -26.76 1.22 2.60
CA VAL A 50 -26.66 2.29 3.61
C VAL A 50 -25.20 2.75 3.75
N ALA A 51 -24.24 1.82 3.80
CA ALA A 51 -22.83 2.17 3.83
C ALA A 51 -22.41 2.95 2.58
N ALA A 52 -22.93 2.63 1.38
CA ALA A 52 -22.61 3.34 0.14
C ALA A 52 -23.15 4.77 0.14
N LEU A 53 -24.34 5.00 0.71
CA LEU A 53 -24.87 6.35 0.93
C LEU A 53 -23.96 7.16 1.86
N LEU A 54 -23.43 6.54 2.92
CA LEU A 54 -22.50 7.19 3.83
C LEU A 54 -21.11 7.38 3.20
N ALA A 55 -20.68 6.46 2.31
CA ALA A 55 -19.41 6.53 1.61
C ALA A 55 -19.36 7.74 0.68
N VAL A 56 -20.38 7.94 -0.16
CA VAL A 56 -20.43 9.11 -1.05
C VAL A 56 -20.45 10.40 -0.23
N ARG A 57 -21.32 10.50 0.78
CA ARG A 57 -21.38 11.70 1.64
C ARG A 57 -20.07 12.01 2.37
N SER A 58 -19.35 10.98 2.81
CA SER A 58 -18.05 11.17 3.46
C SER A 58 -16.94 11.50 2.45
N GLY A 59 -17.06 11.02 1.20
CA GLY A 59 -16.19 11.38 0.08
C GLY A 59 -16.35 12.85 -0.31
N ASP A 60 -17.58 13.33 -0.47
CA ASP A 60 -17.92 14.74 -0.72
C ASP A 60 -17.42 15.69 0.39
N GLN A 61 -17.07 15.16 1.57
CA GLN A 61 -16.45 15.95 2.64
C GLN A 61 -14.93 15.85 2.66
N ALA A 62 -14.37 14.78 2.07
CA ALA A 62 -12.95 14.47 2.07
C ALA A 62 -12.21 14.97 0.82
N HIS A 63 -12.91 15.21 -0.29
CA HIS A 63 -12.29 15.45 -1.59
C HIS A 63 -11.50 16.77 -1.71
N GLY A 64 -12.00 17.87 -1.15
CA GLY A 64 -11.43 19.21 -1.34
C GLY A 64 -9.92 19.33 -1.04
N PRO A 65 -9.39 18.81 0.09
CA PRO A 65 -7.95 18.78 0.33
C PRO A 65 -7.15 17.99 -0.71
N VAL A 66 -7.70 16.87 -1.21
CA VAL A 66 -7.04 15.97 -2.15
C VAL A 66 -6.99 16.55 -3.55
N GLU A 67 -8.08 17.17 -4.00
CA GLU A 67 -8.15 17.84 -5.31
C GLU A 67 -7.12 18.96 -5.48
N ARG A 68 -6.67 19.56 -4.37
CA ARG A 68 -5.64 20.62 -4.38
C ARG A 68 -4.24 20.09 -4.62
N ILE A 69 -4.02 18.78 -4.56
CA ILE A 69 -2.74 18.18 -4.92
C ILE A 69 -2.55 18.34 -6.44
N PRO A 70 -1.45 18.98 -6.91
CA PRO A 70 -1.22 19.16 -8.34
C PRO A 70 -1.27 17.84 -9.10
N GLY A 71 -2.09 17.77 -10.15
CA GLY A 71 -2.27 16.59 -10.98
C GLY A 71 -3.26 15.53 -10.45
N ALA A 72 -3.80 15.68 -9.23
CA ALA A 72 -4.69 14.68 -8.64
C ALA A 72 -6.18 14.88 -8.98
N ARG A 73 -6.58 16.08 -9.43
CA ARG A 73 -7.99 16.45 -9.59
C ARG A 73 -8.79 15.49 -10.45
N ASP A 74 -8.27 15.12 -11.62
CA ASP A 74 -8.99 14.23 -12.54
C ASP A 74 -9.21 12.85 -11.91
N ALA A 75 -8.22 12.33 -11.18
CA ALA A 75 -8.34 11.07 -10.45
C ALA A 75 -9.37 11.15 -9.31
N VAL A 76 -9.53 12.32 -8.67
CA VAL A 76 -10.53 12.52 -7.61
C VAL A 76 -11.93 12.48 -8.20
N VAL A 77 -12.16 13.27 -9.25
CA VAL A 77 -13.44 13.31 -9.96
C VAL A 77 -13.82 11.91 -10.47
N GLU A 78 -12.87 11.18 -11.05
CA GLU A 78 -13.12 9.83 -11.55
C GLU A 78 -13.54 8.87 -10.41
N HIS A 79 -12.90 8.97 -9.24
CA HIS A 79 -13.28 8.17 -8.06
C HIS A 79 -14.68 8.53 -7.55
N GLU A 80 -15.02 9.81 -7.48
CA GLU A 80 -16.33 10.30 -7.05
C GLU A 80 -17.46 9.79 -7.97
N GLU A 81 -17.30 9.95 -9.28
CA GLU A 81 -18.28 9.52 -10.27
C GLU A 81 -18.56 8.02 -10.15
N HIS A 82 -17.52 7.20 -10.00
CA HIS A 82 -17.69 5.75 -9.81
C HIS A 82 -18.28 5.41 -8.45
N GLY A 83 -17.98 6.19 -7.40
CA GLY A 83 -18.62 6.07 -6.09
C GLY A 83 -20.14 6.33 -6.17
N GLU A 84 -20.54 7.36 -6.91
CA GLU A 84 -21.96 7.66 -7.17
C GLU A 84 -22.65 6.56 -7.98
N GLN A 85 -22.00 6.06 -9.02
CA GLN A 85 -22.51 4.95 -9.84
C GLN A 85 -22.70 3.69 -8.99
N ALA A 86 -21.70 3.32 -8.19
CA ALA A 86 -21.78 2.17 -7.28
C ALA A 86 -22.93 2.32 -6.28
N ARG A 87 -23.08 3.50 -5.67
CA ARG A 87 -24.23 3.83 -4.79
C ARG A 87 -25.56 3.65 -5.52
N ASN A 88 -25.69 4.18 -6.73
CA ASN A 88 -26.94 4.15 -7.49
C ASN A 88 -27.33 2.71 -7.88
N VAL A 89 -26.38 1.89 -8.31
CA VAL A 89 -26.65 0.48 -8.64
C VAL A 89 -26.99 -0.34 -7.38
N LEU A 90 -26.33 -0.08 -6.24
CA LEU A 90 -26.69 -0.70 -4.96
C LEU A 90 -28.09 -0.31 -4.49
N LEU A 91 -28.51 0.95 -4.68
CA LEU A 91 -29.88 1.38 -4.41
C LEU A 91 -30.91 0.63 -5.27
N ALA A 92 -30.62 0.45 -6.56
CA ALA A 92 -31.46 -0.35 -7.45
C ALA A 92 -31.53 -1.82 -7.00
N LEU A 93 -30.39 -2.40 -6.62
CA LEU A 93 -30.32 -3.75 -6.08
C LEU A 93 -31.14 -3.90 -4.78
N ALA A 94 -30.99 -2.97 -3.84
CA ALA A 94 -31.77 -2.94 -2.61
C ALA A 94 -33.28 -2.82 -2.87
N ALA A 95 -33.69 -2.04 -3.87
CA ALA A 95 -35.09 -1.94 -4.26
C ALA A 95 -35.62 -3.30 -4.76
N LEU A 96 -34.87 -4.01 -5.61
CA LEU A 96 -35.24 -5.34 -6.09
C LEU A 96 -35.38 -6.36 -4.94
N GLU A 97 -34.47 -6.31 -3.97
CA GLU A 97 -34.51 -7.14 -2.75
C GLU A 97 -35.79 -6.92 -1.93
N LEU A 98 -36.19 -5.66 -1.74
CA LEU A 98 -37.40 -5.30 -1.00
C LEU A 98 -38.67 -5.66 -1.77
N ILE A 99 -38.69 -5.46 -3.10
CA ILE A 99 -39.80 -5.87 -3.96
C ILE A 99 -39.98 -7.39 -3.89
N ALA A 100 -38.91 -8.16 -4.04
CA ALA A 100 -38.96 -9.61 -3.94
C ALA A 100 -39.47 -10.07 -2.57
N TRP A 101 -39.04 -9.43 -1.49
CA TRP A 101 -39.52 -9.74 -0.14
C TRP A 101 -41.02 -9.49 0.02
N GLY A 102 -41.53 -8.34 -0.45
CA GLY A 102 -42.95 -8.02 -0.41
C GLY A 102 -43.83 -8.95 -1.27
N LEU A 103 -43.28 -9.49 -2.35
CA LEU A 103 -43.98 -10.43 -3.24
C LEU A 103 -43.90 -11.89 -2.77
N ALA A 104 -42.97 -12.25 -1.89
CA ALA A 104 -42.68 -13.64 -1.53
C ALA A 104 -43.90 -14.43 -1.02
N GLY A 105 -44.79 -13.79 -0.26
CA GLY A 105 -46.01 -14.44 0.26
C GLY A 105 -47.19 -14.50 -0.72
N LYS A 106 -47.26 -13.58 -1.69
CA LYS A 106 -48.42 -13.46 -2.60
C LYS A 106 -48.16 -14.03 -4.00
N ARG A 107 -46.93 -13.89 -4.50
CA ARG A 107 -46.53 -14.26 -5.86
C ARG A 107 -45.11 -14.86 -5.83
N PRO A 108 -44.94 -16.09 -5.28
CA PRO A 108 -43.60 -16.67 -5.06
C PRO A 108 -42.80 -16.89 -6.36
N GLN A 109 -43.46 -17.23 -7.47
CA GLN A 109 -42.81 -17.38 -8.77
C GLN A 109 -42.26 -16.04 -9.29
N VAL A 110 -43.02 -14.96 -9.14
CA VAL A 110 -42.59 -13.60 -9.52
C VAL A 110 -41.46 -13.14 -8.61
N ALA A 111 -41.57 -13.36 -7.30
CA ALA A 111 -40.51 -13.04 -6.34
C ALA A 111 -39.19 -13.73 -6.70
N ARG A 112 -39.23 -15.02 -7.08
CA ARG A 112 -38.05 -15.75 -7.54
C ARG A 112 -37.44 -15.16 -8.82
N GLY A 113 -38.28 -14.73 -9.77
CA GLY A 113 -37.83 -14.01 -10.97
C GLY A 113 -37.15 -12.67 -10.65
N VAL A 114 -37.73 -11.89 -9.73
CA VAL A 114 -37.12 -10.63 -9.25
C VAL A 114 -35.78 -10.89 -8.56
N LEU A 115 -35.66 -11.94 -7.75
CA LEU A 115 -34.38 -12.32 -7.13
C LEU A 115 -33.33 -12.75 -8.16
N ALA A 116 -33.74 -13.38 -9.26
CA ALA A 116 -32.82 -13.71 -10.35
C ALA A 116 -32.31 -12.44 -11.04
N GLY A 117 -33.21 -11.47 -11.29
CA GLY A 117 -32.82 -10.14 -11.74
C GLY A 117 -31.90 -9.41 -10.75
N ALA A 118 -32.18 -9.50 -9.45
CA ALA A 118 -31.34 -8.96 -8.39
C ALA A 118 -29.95 -9.59 -8.38
N ALA A 119 -29.82 -10.89 -8.67
CA ALA A 119 -28.50 -11.53 -8.78
C ALA A 119 -27.69 -10.97 -9.96
N VAL A 120 -28.32 -10.75 -11.12
CA VAL A 120 -27.66 -10.14 -12.30
C VAL A 120 -27.25 -8.70 -12.01
N VAL A 121 -28.17 -7.89 -11.48
CA VAL A 121 -27.88 -6.50 -11.08
C VAL A 121 -26.82 -6.47 -9.98
N GLY A 122 -26.82 -7.45 -9.08
CA GLY A 122 -25.82 -7.61 -8.03
C GLY A 122 -24.42 -7.81 -8.58
N VAL A 123 -24.24 -8.67 -9.58
CA VAL A 123 -22.94 -8.86 -10.26
C VAL A 123 -22.49 -7.55 -10.92
N ALA A 124 -23.40 -6.83 -11.59
CA ALA A 124 -23.09 -5.51 -12.13
C ALA A 124 -22.72 -4.50 -11.02
N ALA A 125 -23.38 -4.55 -9.86
CA ALA A 125 -23.03 -3.72 -8.71
C ALA A 125 -21.60 -3.97 -8.22
N LEU A 126 -21.15 -5.23 -8.20
CA LEU A 126 -19.77 -5.57 -7.81
C LEU A 126 -18.74 -4.96 -8.75
N TYR A 127 -19.04 -4.90 -10.05
CA TYR A 127 -18.17 -4.21 -11.02
C TYR A 127 -18.00 -2.73 -10.65
N PHE A 128 -19.09 -1.98 -10.43
CA PHE A 128 -18.99 -0.56 -10.06
C PHE A 128 -18.33 -0.35 -8.68
N VAL A 129 -18.58 -1.23 -7.71
CA VAL A 129 -17.90 -1.17 -6.40
C VAL A 129 -16.39 -1.40 -6.57
N TYR A 130 -15.99 -2.33 -7.42
CA TYR A 130 -14.58 -2.57 -7.75
C TYR A 130 -13.95 -1.35 -8.41
N GLU A 131 -14.58 -0.80 -9.44
CA GLU A 131 -14.09 0.37 -10.18
C GLU A 131 -13.94 1.62 -9.29
N ALA A 132 -14.87 1.83 -8.36
CA ALA A 132 -14.77 2.89 -7.35
C ALA A 132 -13.59 2.63 -6.38
N ALA A 133 -13.42 1.38 -5.93
CA ALA A 133 -12.36 0.99 -5.01
C ALA A 133 -10.96 1.11 -5.66
N GLU A 134 -10.81 0.68 -6.91
CA GLU A 134 -9.56 0.76 -7.68
C GLU A 134 -9.11 2.22 -7.84
N ARG A 135 -10.02 3.12 -8.23
CA ARG A 135 -9.74 4.55 -8.34
C ARG A 135 -9.41 5.20 -7.00
N GLY A 136 -10.11 4.79 -5.94
CA GLY A 136 -9.78 5.21 -4.58
C GLY A 136 -8.38 4.76 -4.17
N GLY A 137 -7.99 3.54 -4.54
CA GLY A 137 -6.63 3.04 -4.40
C GLY A 137 -5.61 3.88 -5.17
N ASN A 138 -5.90 4.22 -6.42
CA ASN A 138 -5.04 5.08 -7.23
C ASN A 138 -4.78 6.45 -6.57
N LEU A 139 -5.81 7.07 -5.98
CA LEU A 139 -5.64 8.31 -5.21
C LEU A 139 -4.67 8.17 -4.04
N VAL A 140 -4.74 7.05 -3.32
CA VAL A 140 -3.87 6.79 -2.18
C VAL A 140 -2.44 6.48 -2.63
N TYR A 141 -2.27 5.62 -3.64
CA TYR A 141 -0.95 5.09 -4.03
C TYR A 141 -0.18 5.99 -4.99
N ALA A 142 -0.86 6.68 -5.93
CA ALA A 142 -0.21 7.53 -6.92
C ALA A 142 -0.10 8.99 -6.47
N TYR A 143 -1.08 9.48 -5.71
CA TYR A 143 -1.19 10.90 -5.35
C TYR A 143 -1.08 11.18 -3.85
N ALA A 144 -0.93 10.13 -3.03
CA ALA A 144 -0.87 10.25 -1.57
C ALA A 144 -2.08 11.00 -0.96
N GLY A 145 -3.28 10.86 -1.55
CA GLY A 145 -4.45 11.66 -1.20
C GLY A 145 -4.93 11.55 0.26
N GLY A 146 -4.45 10.57 1.03
CA GLY A 146 -4.78 10.42 2.45
C GLY A 146 -3.69 10.86 3.43
N VAL A 147 -2.48 11.22 2.97
CA VAL A 147 -1.35 11.45 3.85
C VAL A 147 -1.33 12.89 4.36
N GLY A 148 -1.18 13.06 5.68
CA GLY A 148 -1.18 14.38 6.35
C GLY A 148 -2.55 15.07 6.40
N THR A 149 -3.49 14.70 5.53
CA THR A 149 -4.87 15.23 5.51
C THR A 149 -5.77 14.54 6.53
N ARG A 150 -5.54 13.25 6.80
CA ARG A 150 -6.36 12.44 7.72
C ARG A 150 -6.06 12.71 9.20
N SER A 151 -4.78 12.75 9.57
CA SER A 151 -4.33 12.91 10.97
C SER A 151 -4.14 14.37 11.37
N GLY A 152 -3.83 15.24 10.39
CA GLY A 152 -3.31 16.58 10.64
C GLY A 152 -1.89 16.59 11.23
N ASP A 153 -1.25 15.43 11.34
CA ASP A 153 0.12 15.28 11.85
C ASP A 153 1.12 15.61 10.72
N PRO A 154 1.93 16.69 10.85
CA PRO A 154 2.93 17.02 9.84
C PRO A 154 3.99 15.92 9.67
N ASP A 155 4.20 15.07 10.68
CA ASP A 155 5.16 13.97 10.58
C ASP A 155 4.73 12.94 9.53
N ASP A 156 3.43 12.81 9.24
CA ASP A 156 2.96 11.91 8.18
C ASP A 156 3.45 12.35 6.80
N VAL A 157 3.53 13.66 6.55
CA VAL A 157 4.07 14.21 5.31
C VAL A 157 5.58 13.97 5.22
N ASP A 158 6.31 14.10 6.33
CA ASP A 158 7.74 13.81 6.34
C ASP A 158 8.02 12.31 6.15
N ARG A 159 7.23 11.42 6.78
CA ARG A 159 7.30 9.97 6.55
C ARG A 159 7.07 9.62 5.08
N LEU A 160 6.09 10.26 4.42
CA LEU A 160 5.87 10.10 2.98
C LEU A 160 7.04 10.61 2.15
N MET A 161 7.60 11.77 2.48
CA MET A 161 8.76 12.31 1.76
C MET A 161 9.95 11.35 1.85
N VAL A 162 10.24 10.81 3.05
CA VAL A 162 11.26 9.78 3.25
C VAL A 162 11.01 8.56 2.36
N ALA A 163 9.76 8.06 2.33
CA ALA A 163 9.38 6.94 1.49
C ALA A 163 9.51 7.25 -0.01
N ALA A 164 9.15 8.46 -0.44
CA ALA A 164 9.24 8.90 -1.83
C ALA A 164 10.70 8.98 -2.30
N LEU A 165 11.59 9.59 -1.50
CA LEU A 165 13.03 9.66 -1.80
C LEU A 165 13.65 8.26 -1.90
N TYR A 166 13.35 7.39 -0.94
CA TYR A 166 13.85 6.02 -0.95
C TYR A 166 13.37 5.22 -2.17
N ASN A 167 12.05 5.18 -2.42
CA ASN A 167 11.49 4.40 -3.52
C ASN A 167 11.92 4.97 -4.87
N GLY A 168 11.99 6.30 -5.01
CA GLY A 168 12.53 6.98 -6.18
C GLY A 168 13.99 6.58 -6.45
N ALA A 169 14.84 6.59 -5.42
CA ALA A 169 16.22 6.16 -5.55
C ALA A 169 16.35 4.71 -6.01
N MET A 170 15.54 3.80 -5.45
CA MET A 170 15.55 2.39 -5.85
C MET A 170 15.03 2.20 -7.28
N ALA A 171 14.04 2.98 -7.72
CA ALA A 171 13.54 2.95 -9.08
C ALA A 171 14.60 3.45 -10.08
N ASP A 172 15.27 4.55 -9.78
CA ASP A 172 16.37 5.08 -10.59
C ASP A 172 17.53 4.09 -10.69
N ARG A 173 17.93 3.47 -9.57
CA ARG A 173 18.96 2.44 -9.55
C ARG A 173 18.60 1.25 -10.46
N ARG A 174 17.37 0.74 -10.38
CA ARG A 174 16.89 -0.35 -11.25
C ARG A 174 16.88 0.02 -12.73
N ALA A 175 16.67 1.30 -13.03
CA ALA A 175 16.69 1.82 -14.38
C ALA A 175 18.09 2.22 -14.88
N GLY A 176 19.16 1.92 -14.13
CA GLY A 176 20.54 2.27 -14.48
C GLY A 176 20.88 3.75 -14.30
N ARG A 177 20.03 4.51 -13.62
CA ARG A 177 20.17 5.95 -13.36
C ARG A 177 20.88 6.21 -12.02
N GLY A 178 22.12 5.73 -11.88
CA GLY A 178 22.88 5.78 -10.63
C GLY A 178 23.02 7.19 -10.06
N GLU A 179 23.42 8.17 -10.87
CA GLU A 179 23.56 9.57 -10.44
C GLU A 179 22.24 10.17 -9.92
N GLN A 180 21.09 9.84 -10.53
CA GLN A 180 19.79 10.28 -10.05
C GLN A 180 19.45 9.64 -8.69
N ALA A 181 19.71 8.33 -8.57
CA ALA A 181 19.50 7.59 -7.32
C ALA A 181 20.34 8.18 -6.18
N ALA A 182 21.62 8.48 -6.43
CA ALA A 182 22.51 9.05 -5.44
C ALA A 182 22.06 10.44 -4.98
N ARG A 183 21.50 11.28 -5.87
CA ARG A 183 20.95 12.59 -5.48
C ARG A 183 19.76 12.47 -4.54
N LEU A 184 18.88 11.49 -4.77
CA LEU A 184 17.72 11.23 -3.89
C LEU A 184 18.17 10.70 -2.52
N ILE A 185 19.21 9.86 -2.49
CA ILE A 185 19.80 9.34 -1.25
C ILE A 185 20.49 10.46 -0.45
N ASP A 186 21.18 11.39 -1.10
CA ASP A 186 21.75 12.57 -0.43
C ASP A 186 20.67 13.45 0.21
N GLU A 187 19.55 13.66 -0.48
CA GLU A 187 18.42 14.41 0.07
C GLU A 187 17.80 13.69 1.27
N LEU A 188 17.69 12.35 1.19
CA LEU A 188 17.23 11.54 2.32
C LEU A 188 18.18 11.67 3.52
N ALA A 189 19.50 11.67 3.29
CA ALA A 189 20.51 11.85 4.34
C ALA A 189 20.48 13.25 4.96
N ARG A 190 20.21 14.30 4.17
CA ARG A 190 20.00 15.65 4.71
C ARG A 190 18.81 15.72 5.66
N ARG A 191 17.73 14.99 5.36
CA ARG A 191 16.51 14.95 6.19
C ARG A 191 16.64 14.06 7.42
N ARG A 192 17.42 12.98 7.31
CA ARG A 192 17.60 11.97 8.36
C ARG A 192 19.10 11.74 8.64
N PRO A 193 19.83 12.79 9.09
CA PRO A 193 21.28 12.68 9.28
C PRO A 193 21.65 11.67 10.37
N ASP A 194 20.80 11.54 11.39
CA ASP A 194 21.07 10.66 12.54
C ASP A 194 20.53 9.24 12.36
N ASP A 195 19.88 8.92 11.23
CA ASP A 195 19.34 7.58 10.97
C ASP A 195 20.44 6.65 10.44
N PRO A 196 20.88 5.62 11.20
CA PRO A 196 21.94 4.73 10.77
C PRO A 196 21.60 3.97 9.48
N SER A 197 20.32 3.66 9.24
CA SER A 197 19.89 2.97 8.03
C SER A 197 20.06 3.85 6.79
N VAL A 198 19.83 5.15 6.92
CA VAL A 198 20.05 6.13 5.86
C VAL A 198 21.54 6.31 5.60
N GLN A 199 22.37 6.37 6.65
CA GLN A 199 23.81 6.50 6.46
C GLN A 199 24.45 5.26 5.80
N LEU A 200 23.93 4.07 6.11
CA LEU A 200 24.34 2.84 5.40
C LEU A 200 23.92 2.87 3.93
N LEU A 201 22.76 3.44 3.62
CA LEU A 201 22.29 3.61 2.24
C LEU A 201 23.17 4.61 1.47
N VAL A 202 23.67 5.67 2.12
CA VAL A 202 24.66 6.61 1.54
C VAL A 202 25.94 5.87 1.17
N ALA A 203 26.49 5.07 2.09
CA ALA A 203 27.70 4.28 1.82
C ALA A 203 27.48 3.28 0.68
N GLU A 204 26.33 2.60 0.64
CA GLU A 204 25.97 1.71 -0.48
C GLU A 204 25.88 2.48 -1.80
N SER A 205 25.30 3.68 -1.80
CA SER A 205 25.17 4.54 -2.98
C SER A 205 26.52 5.01 -3.51
N GLN A 206 27.46 5.35 -2.62
CA GLN A 206 28.82 5.69 -3.02
C GLN A 206 29.48 4.55 -3.79
N ILE A 207 29.31 3.29 -3.36
CA ILE A 207 29.85 2.12 -4.07
C ILE A 207 29.11 1.89 -5.39
N ARG A 208 27.78 1.78 -5.34
CA ARG A 208 26.96 1.23 -6.44
C ARG A 208 26.55 2.27 -7.48
N ASP A 209 26.29 3.48 -7.05
CA ASP A 209 25.70 4.51 -7.90
C ASP A 209 26.75 5.52 -8.38
N ARG A 210 27.74 5.86 -7.53
CA ARG A 210 28.81 6.83 -7.85
C ARG A 210 30.15 6.21 -8.24
N GLY A 211 30.36 4.94 -7.91
CA GLY A 211 31.68 4.29 -8.07
C GLY A 211 32.77 4.86 -7.15
N ASP A 212 32.40 5.59 -6.10
CA ASP A 212 33.29 6.18 -5.11
C ASP A 212 33.47 5.24 -3.91
N ALA A 213 34.19 4.15 -4.14
CA ALA A 213 34.48 3.17 -3.09
C ALA A 213 35.35 3.73 -1.96
N ARG A 214 36.16 4.77 -2.21
CA ARG A 214 36.97 5.43 -1.16
C ARG A 214 36.08 6.28 -0.25
N GLY A 215 35.17 7.05 -0.83
CA GLY A 215 34.15 7.79 -0.08
C GLY A 215 33.28 6.87 0.77
N ALA A 216 32.90 5.70 0.23
CA ALA A 216 32.18 4.67 0.98
C ALA A 216 32.91 4.20 2.24
N LEU A 217 34.22 3.92 2.14
CA LEU A 217 35.02 3.55 3.30
C LEU A 217 35.07 4.67 4.35
N ALA A 218 35.31 5.91 3.91
CA ALA A 218 35.33 7.07 4.81
C ALA A 218 33.98 7.24 5.53
N GLN A 219 32.86 7.05 4.82
CA GLN A 219 31.52 7.11 5.39
C GLN A 219 31.28 5.98 6.41
N LEU A 220 31.68 4.75 6.10
CA LEU A 220 31.53 3.60 7.00
C LEU A 220 32.40 3.71 8.26
N ASP A 221 33.57 4.33 8.16
CA ASP A 221 34.47 4.56 9.29
C ASP A 221 33.92 5.64 10.26
N ALA A 222 33.13 6.59 9.74
CA ALA A 222 32.44 7.58 10.55
C ALA A 222 31.22 7.02 11.28
N LEU A 223 30.68 5.87 10.86
CA LEU A 223 29.55 5.25 11.54
C LEU A 223 30.00 4.57 12.84
N PRO A 224 29.23 4.70 13.93
CA PRO A 224 29.55 4.05 15.17
C PRO A 224 29.41 2.54 15.00
N ALA A 225 30.52 1.86 14.67
CA ALA A 225 30.67 0.42 14.75
C ALA A 225 30.81 -0.01 16.22
N THR A 226 29.98 0.55 17.11
CA THR A 226 30.03 0.25 18.53
C THR A 226 29.39 -1.12 18.77
N PRO A 227 29.85 -1.87 19.79
CA PRO A 227 29.17 -3.10 20.24
C PRO A 227 27.69 -2.89 20.61
N GLN A 228 27.28 -1.64 20.81
CA GLN A 228 25.92 -1.23 21.17
C GLN A 228 24.98 -1.12 19.96
N ALA A 229 25.52 -1.05 18.73
CA ALA A 229 24.69 -1.06 17.53
C ALA A 229 23.87 -2.38 17.43
N PRO A 230 22.75 -2.42 16.71
CA PRO A 230 22.07 -3.68 16.43
C PRO A 230 22.99 -4.64 15.64
N PRO A 231 22.99 -5.96 15.91
CA PRO A 231 23.83 -6.92 15.18
C PRO A 231 23.66 -6.85 13.65
N ARG A 232 22.43 -6.58 13.18
CA ARG A 232 22.15 -6.40 11.74
C ARG A 232 22.92 -5.23 11.12
N VAL A 233 23.05 -4.11 11.84
CA VAL A 233 23.78 -2.92 11.38
C VAL A 233 25.27 -3.22 11.27
N ARG A 234 25.87 -3.86 12.28
CA ARG A 234 27.29 -4.27 12.24
C ARG A 234 27.59 -5.21 11.07
N LEU A 235 26.72 -6.21 10.87
CA LEU A 235 26.83 -7.14 9.75
C LEU A 235 26.78 -6.40 8.40
N GLN A 236 25.88 -5.43 8.25
CA GLN A 236 25.75 -4.63 7.03
C GLN A 236 26.97 -3.73 6.79
N ILE A 237 27.52 -3.09 7.83
CA ILE A 237 28.76 -2.30 7.75
C ILE A 237 29.90 -3.17 7.20
N GLY A 238 30.10 -4.37 7.77
CA GLY A 238 31.19 -5.24 7.32
C GLY A 238 31.00 -5.75 5.89
N HIS A 239 29.76 -6.05 5.47
CA HIS A 239 29.47 -6.37 4.08
C HIS A 239 29.75 -5.20 3.12
N LEU A 240 29.29 -3.99 3.44
CA LEU A 240 29.54 -2.81 2.61
C LEU A 240 31.03 -2.46 2.55
N ARG A 241 31.76 -2.62 3.66
CA ARG A 241 33.21 -2.42 3.70
C ARG A 241 33.92 -3.42 2.77
N ALA A 242 33.51 -4.68 2.78
CA ALA A 242 34.03 -5.69 1.86
C ALA A 242 33.72 -5.36 0.40
N ASP A 243 32.49 -4.92 0.09
CA ASP A 243 32.10 -4.52 -1.26
C ASP A 243 32.89 -3.30 -1.75
N ALA A 244 33.16 -2.32 -0.87
CA ALA A 244 34.02 -1.18 -1.20
C ALA A 244 35.46 -1.60 -1.51
N TYR A 245 36.04 -2.51 -0.71
CA TYR A 245 37.37 -3.06 -1.00
C TYR A 245 37.42 -3.83 -2.32
N LEU A 246 36.37 -4.60 -2.64
CA LEU A 246 36.27 -5.30 -3.92
C LEU A 246 36.20 -4.31 -5.09
N ALA A 247 35.44 -3.23 -4.97
CA ALA A 247 35.37 -2.17 -5.97
C ALA A 247 36.72 -1.47 -6.19
N LEU A 248 37.61 -1.46 -5.18
CA LEU A 248 38.98 -0.97 -5.27
C LEU A 248 39.99 -2.02 -5.76
N GLY A 249 39.56 -3.25 -6.07
CA GLY A 249 40.43 -4.36 -6.44
C GLY A 249 41.21 -4.97 -5.26
N GLN A 250 40.85 -4.65 -4.02
CA GLN A 250 41.55 -5.08 -2.80
C GLN A 250 40.91 -6.34 -2.20
N ARG A 251 41.03 -7.48 -2.89
CA ARG A 251 40.38 -8.74 -2.50
C ARG A 251 40.77 -9.24 -1.10
N ASP A 252 42.05 -9.13 -0.73
CA ASP A 252 42.52 -9.55 0.59
C ASP A 252 41.92 -8.68 1.71
N SER A 253 41.85 -7.36 1.51
CA SER A 253 41.20 -6.43 2.46
C SER A 253 39.71 -6.74 2.61
N ALA A 254 39.03 -7.07 1.51
CA ALA A 254 37.63 -7.49 1.54
C ALA A 254 37.42 -8.77 2.36
N ARG A 255 38.30 -9.77 2.19
CA ARG A 255 38.26 -11.00 2.99
C ARG A 255 38.47 -10.70 4.47
N LEU A 256 39.51 -9.93 4.81
CA LEU A 256 39.81 -9.56 6.20
C LEU A 256 38.63 -8.83 6.86
N ALA A 257 37.95 -7.92 6.14
CA ALA A 257 36.79 -7.20 6.65
C ALA A 257 35.62 -8.15 7.00
N LEU A 258 35.39 -9.21 6.20
CA LEU A 258 34.37 -10.21 6.49
C LEU A 258 34.80 -11.20 7.59
N GLU A 259 36.09 -11.59 7.62
CA GLU A 259 36.62 -12.47 8.65
C GLU A 259 36.52 -11.85 10.04
N ALA A 260 36.66 -10.53 10.16
CA ALA A 260 36.45 -9.80 11.41
C ALA A 260 35.03 -9.95 11.98
N LEU A 261 34.04 -10.31 11.17
CA LEU A 261 32.66 -10.56 11.60
C LEU A 261 32.44 -11.98 12.15
N ARG A 262 33.34 -12.94 11.89
CA ARG A 262 33.16 -14.35 12.26
C ARG A 262 32.95 -14.59 13.77
N PRO A 263 33.67 -13.92 14.69
CA PRO A 263 33.49 -14.17 16.13
C PRO A 263 32.05 -13.93 16.60
N GLU A 264 31.37 -12.97 15.97
CA GLU A 264 30.00 -12.58 16.32
C GLU A 264 28.93 -13.32 15.49
N PHE A 265 29.22 -13.60 14.21
CA PHE A 265 28.25 -14.14 13.26
C PHE A 265 28.62 -15.53 12.72
N ALA A 266 29.28 -16.36 13.53
CA ALA A 266 29.79 -17.68 13.12
C ALA A 266 28.74 -18.62 12.49
N ALA A 267 27.48 -18.53 12.93
CA ALA A 267 26.38 -19.34 12.41
C ALA A 267 25.77 -18.81 11.10
N ASN A 268 26.23 -17.67 10.58
CA ASN A 268 25.67 -17.05 9.37
C ASN A 268 26.24 -17.70 8.11
N ALA A 269 25.48 -18.62 7.51
CA ALA A 269 25.86 -19.33 6.28
C ALA A 269 26.19 -18.39 5.10
N ARG A 270 25.51 -17.23 5.00
CA ARG A 270 25.77 -16.26 3.92
C ARG A 270 27.13 -15.56 4.09
N LEU A 271 27.51 -15.26 5.33
CA LEU A 271 28.83 -14.69 5.63
C LEU A 271 29.93 -15.69 5.27
N THR A 272 29.79 -16.95 5.69
CA THR A 272 30.75 -18.02 5.37
C THR A 272 30.90 -18.21 3.86
N ALA A 273 29.78 -18.33 3.13
CA ALA A 273 29.80 -18.47 1.68
C ALA A 273 30.47 -17.27 0.98
N ARG A 274 30.24 -16.05 1.49
CA ARG A 274 30.88 -14.84 0.94
C ARG A 274 32.39 -14.84 1.19
N ILE A 275 32.85 -15.20 2.39
CA ILE A 275 34.28 -15.34 2.69
C ILE A 275 34.94 -16.38 1.78
N ASP A 276 34.31 -17.55 1.63
CA ASP A 276 34.84 -18.63 0.79
C ASP A 276 34.94 -18.21 -0.68
N SER A 277 34.00 -17.40 -1.18
CA SER A 277 34.05 -16.86 -2.55
C SER A 277 35.20 -15.89 -2.81
N LEU A 278 35.88 -15.42 -1.75
CA LEU A 278 37.02 -14.49 -1.80
C LEU A 278 38.37 -15.18 -1.62
N ARG A 279 38.40 -16.48 -1.35
CA ARG A 279 39.62 -17.30 -1.44
C ARG A 279 40.09 -17.42 -2.88
#